data_AF-A0A2A4W8Z7-F1
#
_entry.id   AF-A0A2A4W8Z7-F1
#
_cell.length_a   1.000
_cell.length_b   1.000
_cell.length_c   1.000
_cell.angle_alpha   90.00
_cell.angle_beta   90.00
_cell.angle_gamma   90.00
#
_symmetry.space_group_name_H-M   'P 1'
#
loop_
_entity.id
_entity.type
_entity.pdbx_description
1 polymer ?
#
loop_
_entity_poly.entity_id
_entity_poly.type
_entity_poly.pdbx_seq_one_letter_code
_entity_poly.pdbx_strand_id
1 'polypeptide(L)'
;MCAKSLNNKLKRLMVVRSAFIVVLALLSACATSRPHNDSFQNNSSFSTAYVVNDQTTDFSRFAPIFISAQTEQSFNRIGQPFARLDDNGNEVIAVDARQSYAYVDRQPFSTNNGHYTNLIYRVHFEKTPFRLFPFHITAGNNNGLLTVITLDAKNRPVLITTVHTCGCFFAIVPTSYLPAIAYPGDWDLTSQSNYGMTLPGILNFPDEFDGQQRVAIYLKEETHRVMDIQLQTQAEIASQFDIETLNISPIADLMKLPLSNGTTTPFFEIVGSRKGYVKGSHKPFERLMISWWALDWRVGEDKAYGDKNETGAVFYTSLKPWNRQASDMWPFGDFLAFWGWGL
;
A
#
# COMPACT_ATOMS: atom_id res chain seq x y z
N MET A 1 -4.32 26.78 -61.13
CA MET A 1 -5.02 26.06 -60.03
C MET A 1 -4.12 25.55 -58.89
N CYS A 2 -2.79 25.77 -58.88
CA CYS A 2 -1.91 25.15 -57.88
C CYS A 2 -1.77 25.94 -56.55
N ALA A 3 -2.01 27.26 -56.54
CA ALA A 3 -1.75 28.10 -55.36
C ALA A 3 -2.82 28.01 -54.24
N LYS A 4 -4.09 27.72 -54.56
CA LYS A 4 -5.17 27.60 -53.54
C LYS A 4 -5.07 26.32 -52.71
N SER A 5 -4.49 25.24 -53.26
CA SER A 5 -4.35 23.95 -52.56
C SER A 5 -3.28 23.98 -51.47
N LEU A 6 -2.17 24.69 -51.71
CA LEU A 6 -1.05 24.79 -50.77
C LEU A 6 -1.44 25.56 -49.49
N ASN A 7 -2.28 26.59 -49.64
CA ASN A 7 -2.69 27.46 -48.54
C ASN A 7 -3.63 26.74 -47.54
N ASN A 8 -4.44 25.80 -48.01
CA ASN A 8 -5.31 24.99 -47.13
C ASN A 8 -4.53 23.90 -46.37
N LYS A 9 -3.46 23.35 -46.96
CA LYS A 9 -2.58 22.39 -46.26
C LYS A 9 -1.78 23.05 -45.14
N LEU A 10 -1.25 24.26 -45.37
CA LEU A 10 -0.55 25.01 -44.32
C LEU A 10 -1.47 25.40 -43.15
N LYS A 11 -2.70 25.85 -43.43
CA LYS A 11 -3.68 26.17 -42.39
C LYS A 11 -4.07 24.96 -41.55
N ARG A 12 -4.29 23.79 -42.16
CA ARG A 12 -4.54 22.54 -41.41
C ARG A 12 -3.35 22.13 -40.55
N LEU A 13 -2.12 22.25 -41.07
CA LEU A 13 -0.91 21.91 -40.32
C LEU A 13 -0.69 22.83 -39.11
N MET A 14 -1.00 24.13 -39.25
CA MET A 14 -0.95 25.09 -38.14
C MET A 14 -2.01 24.81 -37.09
N VAL A 15 -3.26 24.51 -37.46
CA VAL A 15 -4.33 24.19 -36.50
C VAL A 15 -4.01 22.93 -35.70
N VAL A 16 -3.46 21.88 -36.34
CA VAL A 16 -3.07 20.65 -35.65
C VAL A 16 -1.90 20.89 -34.69
N ARG A 17 -0.89 21.69 -35.07
CA ARG A 17 0.23 22.04 -34.19
C ARG A 17 -0.21 22.88 -33.00
N SER A 18 -1.08 23.88 -33.21
CA SER A 18 -1.62 24.70 -32.13
C SER A 18 -2.47 23.88 -31.16
N ALA A 19 -3.32 22.96 -31.66
CA ALA A 19 -4.08 22.05 -30.81
C ALA A 19 -3.16 21.14 -29.99
N PHE A 20 -2.08 20.61 -30.59
CA PHE A 20 -1.11 19.77 -29.89
C PHE A 20 -0.33 20.53 -28.80
N ILE A 21 0.05 21.79 -29.06
CA ILE A 21 0.72 22.66 -28.08
C ILE A 21 -0.23 23.02 -26.93
N VAL A 22 -1.51 23.30 -27.20
CA VAL A 22 -2.50 23.57 -26.15
C VAL A 22 -2.76 22.32 -25.31
N VAL A 23 -2.84 21.14 -25.92
CA VAL A 23 -2.95 19.87 -25.18
C VAL A 23 -1.70 19.62 -24.33
N LEU A 24 -0.50 19.82 -24.85
CA LEU A 24 0.74 19.73 -24.05
C LEU A 24 0.80 20.76 -22.93
N ALA A 25 0.35 21.99 -23.17
CA ALA A 25 0.31 23.05 -22.17
C ALA A 25 -0.69 22.74 -21.05
N LEU A 26 -1.89 22.26 -21.39
CA LEU A 26 -2.91 21.82 -20.43
C LEU A 26 -2.45 20.59 -19.64
N LEU A 27 -1.70 19.68 -20.26
CA LEU A 27 -1.09 18.53 -19.56
C LEU A 27 0.08 18.95 -18.65
N SER A 28 0.82 19.99 -19.01
CA SER A 28 1.92 20.52 -18.17
C SER A 28 1.46 21.42 -17.03
N ALA A 29 0.30 22.08 -17.17
CA ALA A 29 -0.28 22.95 -16.13
C ALA A 29 -0.78 22.17 -14.89
N CYS A 30 -0.89 20.84 -14.99
CA CYS A 30 -1.20 19.97 -13.85
C CYS A 30 0.04 19.45 -13.10
N ALA A 31 1.26 19.79 -13.54
CA ALA A 31 2.49 19.27 -12.96
C ALA A 31 3.17 20.20 -11.93
N THR A 32 2.64 21.40 -11.68
CA THR A 32 3.36 22.46 -10.94
C THR A 32 2.68 22.98 -9.66
N SER A 33 1.80 22.21 -9.04
CA SER A 33 1.49 22.41 -7.62
C SER A 33 2.03 21.19 -6.90
N ARG A 34 3.18 21.36 -6.20
CA ARG A 34 3.45 20.52 -5.03
C ARG A 34 2.15 20.54 -4.24
N PRO A 35 1.46 19.39 -4.03
CA PRO A 35 0.32 19.39 -3.13
C PRO A 35 0.80 20.05 -1.85
N HIS A 36 -0.04 20.95 -1.32
CA HIS A 36 0.20 21.53 -0.02
C HIS A 36 0.62 20.39 0.91
N ASN A 37 1.67 20.57 1.72
CA ASN A 37 2.00 19.60 2.75
C ASN A 37 0.72 19.45 3.59
N ASP A 38 -0.08 18.43 3.27
CA ASP A 38 -1.23 17.97 4.04
C ASP A 38 -0.60 17.27 5.24
N SER A 39 0.08 18.04 6.09
CA SER A 39 0.32 17.60 7.44
C SER A 39 -1.04 17.19 7.97
N PHE A 40 -1.11 16.05 8.66
CA PHE A 40 -2.34 15.47 9.26
C PHE A 40 -3.05 16.40 10.28
N GLN A 41 -2.73 17.69 10.28
CA GLN A 41 -3.18 18.70 11.20
C GLN A 41 -4.70 18.94 11.12
N ASN A 42 -5.33 18.56 12.22
CA ASN A 42 -6.43 19.24 12.92
C ASN A 42 -7.88 18.81 12.66
N ASN A 43 -8.16 17.78 11.84
CA ASN A 43 -9.49 17.17 11.82
C ASN A 43 -9.50 15.78 12.49
N SER A 44 -8.98 15.72 13.72
CA SER A 44 -9.04 14.50 14.53
C SER A 44 -10.46 14.03 14.81
N SER A 45 -11.44 14.94 14.76
CA SER A 45 -12.87 14.65 15.01
C SER A 45 -13.51 13.64 14.06
N PHE A 46 -12.84 13.29 12.95
CA PHE A 46 -13.31 12.30 11.99
C PHE A 46 -12.27 11.21 11.72
N SER A 47 -11.30 11.06 12.62
CA SER A 47 -10.23 10.08 12.47
C SER A 47 -10.37 8.97 13.50
N THR A 48 -10.19 7.73 13.07
CA THR A 48 -10.22 6.56 13.95
C THR A 48 -8.83 5.92 13.97
N ALA A 49 -8.35 5.63 15.18
CA ALA A 49 -7.16 4.84 15.41
C ALA A 49 -7.55 3.37 15.68
N TYR A 50 -7.03 2.47 14.86
CA TYR A 50 -7.21 1.03 14.94
C TYR A 50 -6.08 0.43 15.76
N VAL A 51 -6.41 -0.09 16.94
CA VAL A 51 -5.42 -0.53 17.95
C VAL A 51 -5.64 -2.00 18.30
N VAL A 52 -4.55 -2.78 18.29
CA VAL A 52 -4.56 -4.13 18.86
C VAL A 52 -4.37 -4.00 20.37
N ASN A 53 -5.34 -4.47 21.14
CA ASN A 53 -5.38 -4.26 22.61
C ASN A 53 -4.64 -5.35 23.40
N ASP A 54 -4.43 -6.52 22.81
CA ASP A 54 -3.66 -7.60 23.42
C ASP A 54 -2.15 -7.34 23.18
N GLN A 55 -1.28 -7.52 24.17
CA GLN A 55 0.19 -7.43 24.02
C GLN A 55 0.90 -8.75 24.38
N THR A 56 0.17 -9.86 24.41
CA THR A 56 0.69 -11.18 24.82
C THR A 56 1.51 -11.90 23.75
N THR A 57 1.38 -11.51 22.48
CA THR A 57 2.12 -12.12 21.36
C THR A 57 3.02 -11.09 20.68
N ASP A 58 4.04 -11.53 19.96
CA ASP A 58 4.85 -10.60 19.15
C ASP A 58 3.97 -9.80 18.17
N PHE A 59 3.00 -10.47 17.52
CA PHE A 59 2.11 -9.78 16.59
C PHE A 59 1.34 -8.66 17.25
N SER A 60 0.96 -8.84 18.50
CA SER A 60 0.13 -7.88 19.21
C SER A 60 0.98 -6.81 19.93
N ARG A 61 2.19 -7.16 20.38
CA ARG A 61 3.23 -6.25 20.91
C ARG A 61 3.77 -5.27 19.86
N PHE A 62 4.10 -5.76 18.66
CA PHE A 62 4.67 -4.96 17.58
C PHE A 62 3.63 -4.43 16.60
N ALA A 63 2.34 -4.72 16.80
CA ALA A 63 1.31 -4.31 15.84
C ALA A 63 1.34 -2.79 15.64
N PRO A 64 1.27 -2.31 14.40
CA PRO A 64 1.13 -0.89 14.13
C PRO A 64 -0.25 -0.40 14.59
N ILE A 65 -0.34 0.89 14.89
CA ILE A 65 -1.60 1.61 15.05
C ILE A 65 -1.90 2.23 13.68
N PHE A 66 -3.02 1.88 13.06
CA PHE A 66 -3.44 2.53 11.83
C PHE A 66 -4.39 3.69 12.16
N ILE A 67 -4.17 4.85 11.57
CA ILE A 67 -4.99 6.04 11.81
C ILE A 67 -5.58 6.45 10.46
N SER A 68 -6.88 6.21 10.28
CA SER A 68 -7.59 6.61 9.07
C SER A 68 -8.33 7.91 9.28
N ALA A 69 -8.25 8.83 8.32
CA ALA A 69 -9.07 10.03 8.29
C ALA A 69 -10.45 9.75 7.66
N GLN A 70 -11.44 10.57 8.02
CA GLN A 70 -12.82 10.59 7.47
C GLN A 70 -13.52 9.22 7.54
N THR A 71 -13.49 8.59 8.71
CA THR A 71 -13.99 7.22 8.91
C THR A 71 -15.52 7.11 9.00
N GLU A 72 -16.24 8.23 8.94
CA GLU A 72 -17.68 8.25 8.67
C GLU A 72 -18.02 7.64 7.29
N GLN A 73 -17.05 7.64 6.36
CA GLN A 73 -17.17 6.93 5.10
C GLN A 73 -16.67 5.48 5.26
N SER A 74 -17.52 4.50 4.94
CA SER A 74 -17.20 3.07 5.09
C SER A 74 -15.90 2.68 4.37
N PHE A 75 -15.64 3.25 3.20
CA PHE A 75 -14.46 2.94 2.41
C PHE A 75 -13.15 3.47 3.00
N ASN A 76 -13.18 4.37 3.99
CA ASN A 76 -12.00 4.83 4.73
C ASN A 76 -11.69 3.96 5.96
N ARG A 77 -12.62 3.08 6.34
CA ARG A 77 -12.45 2.18 7.48
C ARG A 77 -11.72 0.92 7.07
N ILE A 78 -10.84 0.44 7.95
CA ILE A 78 -10.29 -0.91 7.84
C ILE A 78 -11.44 -1.90 8.05
N GLY A 79 -11.52 -2.92 7.21
CA GLY A 79 -12.60 -3.89 7.26
C GLY A 79 -12.15 -5.34 7.16
N GLN A 80 -13.11 -6.23 7.31
CA GLN A 80 -12.93 -7.67 7.24
C GLN A 80 -13.31 -8.20 5.84
N PRO A 81 -12.37 -8.74 5.06
CA PRO A 81 -12.66 -9.59 3.92
C PRO A 81 -13.70 -10.67 4.23
N PHE A 82 -14.71 -10.78 3.37
CA PHE A 82 -15.73 -11.82 3.44
C PHE A 82 -16.13 -12.31 2.05
N ALA A 83 -16.77 -13.48 2.03
CA ALA A 83 -17.29 -14.09 0.82
C ALA A 83 -18.82 -14.22 0.90
N ARG A 84 -19.49 -14.12 -0.23
CA ARG A 84 -20.91 -14.44 -0.40
C ARG A 84 -21.17 -15.03 -1.77
N LEU A 85 -22.33 -15.64 -1.95
CA LEU A 85 -22.85 -16.00 -3.26
C LEU A 85 -23.75 -14.86 -3.77
N ASP A 86 -23.69 -14.55 -5.06
CA ASP A 86 -24.67 -13.70 -5.73
C ASP A 86 -25.94 -14.50 -6.11
N ASP A 87 -26.91 -13.83 -6.73
CA ASP A 87 -28.19 -14.44 -7.14
C ASP A 87 -28.03 -15.55 -8.19
N ASN A 88 -26.88 -15.60 -8.88
CA ASN A 88 -26.53 -16.62 -9.86
C ASN A 88 -25.67 -17.75 -9.25
N GLY A 89 -25.39 -17.69 -7.94
CA GLY A 89 -24.54 -18.65 -7.25
C GLY A 89 -23.04 -18.44 -7.49
N ASN A 90 -22.62 -17.29 -8.04
CA ASN A 90 -21.20 -16.97 -8.19
C ASN A 90 -20.63 -16.43 -6.88
N GLU A 91 -19.38 -16.77 -6.62
CA GLU A 91 -18.64 -16.23 -5.49
C GLU A 91 -18.34 -14.73 -5.69
N VAL A 92 -18.62 -13.94 -4.66
CA VAL A 92 -18.28 -12.52 -4.60
C VAL A 92 -17.48 -12.28 -3.32
N ILE A 93 -16.31 -11.65 -3.51
CA ILE A 93 -15.44 -11.21 -2.43
C ILE A 93 -15.61 -9.70 -2.23
N ALA A 94 -15.78 -9.30 -0.97
CA ALA A 94 -15.88 -7.91 -0.56
C ALA A 94 -15.22 -7.72 0.82
N VAL A 95 -15.17 -6.47 1.29
CA VAL A 95 -14.64 -6.10 2.61
C VAL A 95 -15.75 -5.42 3.41
N ASP A 96 -16.00 -5.91 4.62
CA ASP A 96 -16.98 -5.37 5.56
C ASP A 96 -16.31 -4.38 6.52
N ALA A 97 -16.63 -3.10 6.36
CA ALA A 97 -16.10 -2.00 7.17
C ALA A 97 -16.63 -1.95 8.62
N ARG A 98 -17.52 -2.86 9.03
CA ARG A 98 -18.09 -2.89 10.39
C ARG A 98 -17.17 -3.54 11.41
N GLN A 99 -16.21 -4.36 10.96
CA GLN A 99 -15.25 -5.04 11.82
C GLN A 99 -13.85 -4.88 11.25
N SER A 100 -12.94 -4.37 12.09
CA SER A 100 -11.56 -4.15 11.69
C SER A 100 -10.68 -5.38 11.95
N TYR A 101 -9.96 -5.82 10.92
CA TYR A 101 -9.03 -6.94 10.99
C TYR A 101 -7.68 -6.61 10.33
N ALA A 102 -6.60 -7.09 10.96
CA ALA A 102 -5.29 -7.24 10.36
C ALA A 102 -4.98 -8.73 10.22
N TYR A 103 -4.61 -9.13 9.01
CA TYR A 103 -4.17 -10.49 8.69
C TYR A 103 -2.66 -10.56 8.81
N VAL A 104 -2.17 -11.45 9.68
CA VAL A 104 -0.76 -11.46 10.05
C VAL A 104 -0.02 -12.70 9.57
N ASP A 105 1.27 -12.51 9.28
CA ASP A 105 2.19 -13.58 8.94
C ASP A 105 3.60 -13.28 9.46
N ARG A 106 4.41 -14.33 9.63
CA ARG A 106 5.79 -14.24 10.07
C ARG A 106 6.71 -14.84 9.02
N GLN A 107 7.69 -14.06 8.59
CA GLN A 107 8.66 -14.51 7.60
C GLN A 107 10.09 -14.29 8.11
N PRO A 108 10.82 -15.35 8.51
CA PRO A 108 12.25 -15.25 8.78
C PRO A 108 13.03 -15.11 7.49
N PHE A 109 14.12 -14.34 7.51
CA PHE A 109 15.10 -14.28 6.42
C PHE A 109 16.51 -14.04 6.98
N SER A 110 17.52 -14.25 6.14
CA SER A 110 18.92 -14.07 6.52
C SER A 110 19.68 -13.39 5.40
N THR A 111 20.68 -12.61 5.77
CA THR A 111 21.58 -11.89 4.88
C THR A 111 23.02 -12.17 5.31
N ASN A 112 23.98 -11.50 4.69
CA ASN A 112 25.37 -11.53 5.16
C ASN A 112 25.57 -10.75 6.48
N ASN A 113 24.67 -9.83 6.85
CA ASN A 113 24.83 -9.00 8.04
C ASN A 113 23.93 -9.41 9.23
N GLY A 114 23.04 -10.40 9.06
CA GLY A 114 22.31 -10.96 10.20
C GLY A 114 21.14 -11.88 9.87
N HIS A 115 20.42 -12.22 10.94
CA HIS A 115 19.15 -12.93 10.90
C HIS A 115 18.04 -11.97 11.31
N TYR A 116 16.96 -11.98 10.54
CA TYR A 116 15.85 -11.06 10.69
C TYR A 116 14.52 -11.79 10.64
N THR A 117 13.51 -11.19 11.24
CA THR A 117 12.14 -11.68 11.19
C THR A 117 11.20 -10.56 10.79
N ASN A 118 10.45 -10.76 9.71
CA ASN A 118 9.37 -9.88 9.34
C ASN A 118 8.09 -10.28 10.08
N LEU A 119 7.47 -9.32 10.76
CA LEU A 119 6.08 -9.37 11.19
C LEU A 119 5.24 -8.60 10.17
N ILE A 120 4.39 -9.32 9.45
CA ILE A 120 3.61 -8.78 8.33
C ILE A 120 2.18 -8.55 8.82
N TYR A 121 1.63 -7.38 8.50
CA TYR A 121 0.26 -6.98 8.82
C TYR A 121 -0.42 -6.53 7.54
N ARG A 122 -1.48 -7.23 7.15
CA ARG A 122 -2.28 -6.94 5.97
C ARG A 122 -3.65 -6.45 6.39
N VAL A 123 -3.98 -5.20 6.06
CA VAL A 123 -5.31 -4.61 6.28
C VAL A 123 -6.00 -4.35 4.96
N HIS A 124 -7.32 -4.30 4.95
CA HIS A 124 -8.14 -4.17 3.76
C HIS A 124 -9.20 -3.08 3.88
N PHE A 125 -9.53 -2.48 2.73
CA PHE A 125 -10.56 -1.45 2.58
C PHE A 125 -11.57 -1.88 1.52
N GLU A 126 -12.81 -1.40 1.63
CA GLU A 126 -13.89 -1.69 0.67
C GLU A 126 -13.46 -1.33 -0.76
N LYS A 127 -12.96 -0.10 -0.97
CA LYS A 127 -12.60 0.44 -2.28
C LYS A 127 -11.84 1.77 -2.18
N THR A 128 -11.15 2.16 -3.25
CA THR A 128 -10.87 3.57 -3.54
C THR A 128 -11.99 4.09 -4.44
N PRO A 129 -12.74 5.12 -4.01
CA PRO A 129 -13.81 5.68 -4.83
C PRO A 129 -13.23 6.33 -6.09
N PHE A 130 -13.99 6.21 -7.18
CA PHE A 130 -13.69 6.94 -8.40
C PHE A 130 -13.99 8.42 -8.23
N ARG A 131 -13.02 9.27 -8.58
CA ARG A 131 -13.19 10.72 -8.69
C ARG A 131 -12.60 11.20 -10.01
N LEU A 132 -13.29 12.13 -10.66
CA LEU A 132 -12.80 12.77 -11.88
C LEU A 132 -11.82 13.92 -11.58
N PHE A 133 -12.03 14.60 -10.44
CA PHE A 133 -11.19 15.70 -9.96
C PHE A 133 -11.03 15.61 -8.43
N PRO A 134 -9.81 15.38 -7.90
CA PRO A 134 -8.64 14.89 -8.64
C PRO A 134 -8.90 13.49 -9.24
N PHE A 135 -8.29 13.17 -10.37
CA PHE A 135 -8.51 11.88 -11.04
C PHE A 135 -7.86 10.73 -10.27
N HIS A 136 -8.66 9.81 -9.74
CA HIS A 136 -8.18 8.65 -8.98
C HIS A 136 -7.90 7.48 -9.93
N ILE A 137 -6.66 7.39 -10.41
CA ILE A 137 -6.24 6.28 -11.27
C ILE A 137 -6.37 4.92 -10.56
N THR A 138 -6.19 4.89 -9.24
CA THR A 138 -6.19 3.68 -8.39
C THR A 138 -7.59 3.21 -7.98
N ALA A 139 -8.65 3.81 -8.53
CA ALA A 139 -10.03 3.44 -8.21
C ALA A 139 -10.29 1.95 -8.47
N GLY A 140 -10.94 1.29 -7.51
CA GLY A 140 -11.21 -0.15 -7.53
C GLY A 140 -11.53 -0.68 -6.14
N ASN A 141 -11.93 -1.96 -6.06
CA ASN A 141 -12.37 -2.60 -4.83
C ASN A 141 -11.26 -3.43 -4.17
N ASN A 142 -11.49 -3.82 -2.91
CA ASN A 142 -10.67 -4.78 -2.17
C ASN A 142 -9.19 -4.36 -2.04
N ASN A 143 -8.96 -3.05 -1.95
CA ASN A 143 -7.62 -2.51 -1.72
C ASN A 143 -7.06 -3.03 -0.42
N GLY A 144 -5.75 -3.11 -0.32
CA GLY A 144 -5.08 -3.42 0.92
C GLY A 144 -3.77 -2.67 1.11
N LEU A 145 -3.31 -2.70 2.34
CA LEU A 145 -2.03 -2.18 2.80
C LEU A 145 -1.31 -3.28 3.55
N LEU A 146 -0.06 -3.52 3.18
CA LEU A 146 0.89 -4.28 3.98
C LEU A 146 1.74 -3.32 4.79
N THR A 147 1.91 -3.66 6.06
CA THR A 147 2.96 -3.12 6.93
C THR A 147 3.84 -4.27 7.36
N VAL A 148 5.14 -4.13 7.20
CA VAL A 148 6.14 -5.10 7.62
C VAL A 148 7.04 -4.45 8.66
N ILE A 149 7.06 -5.04 9.85
CA ILE A 149 7.99 -4.69 10.93
C ILE A 149 9.12 -5.71 10.89
N THR A 150 10.31 -5.28 10.46
CA THR A 150 11.49 -6.17 10.44
C THR A 150 12.20 -6.10 11.78
N LEU A 151 12.32 -7.25 12.43
CA LEU A 151 13.02 -7.41 13.70
C LEU A 151 14.44 -7.96 13.48
N ASP A 152 15.41 -7.48 14.24
CA ASP A 152 16.73 -8.09 14.34
C ASP A 152 16.75 -9.31 15.28
N ALA A 153 17.91 -9.95 15.41
CA ALA A 153 18.11 -11.09 16.32
C ALA A 153 17.90 -10.77 17.81
N LYS A 154 17.81 -9.49 18.19
CA LYS A 154 17.49 -9.03 19.56
C LYS A 154 16.01 -8.66 19.71
N ASN A 155 15.17 -8.97 18.72
CA ASN A 155 13.75 -8.60 18.64
C ASN A 155 13.52 -7.08 18.70
N ARG A 156 14.41 -6.30 18.09
CA ARG A 156 14.25 -4.84 17.95
C ARG A 156 13.77 -4.49 16.54
N PRO A 157 12.80 -3.57 16.37
CA PRO A 157 12.33 -3.16 15.05
C PRO A 157 13.42 -2.34 14.35
N VAL A 158 13.99 -2.83 13.26
CA VAL A 158 15.06 -2.14 12.51
C VAL A 158 14.55 -1.45 11.24
N LEU A 159 13.45 -1.94 10.66
CA LEU A 159 12.81 -1.34 9.49
C LEU A 159 11.29 -1.40 9.63
N ILE A 160 10.63 -0.34 9.16
CA ILE A 160 9.19 -0.29 8.91
C ILE A 160 9.00 -0.17 7.40
N THR A 161 8.41 -1.17 6.77
CA THR A 161 8.07 -1.13 5.34
C THR A 161 6.56 -1.06 5.19
N THR A 162 6.06 -0.09 4.44
CA THR A 162 4.64 -0.01 4.06
C THR A 162 4.52 -0.17 2.55
N VAL A 163 3.46 -0.83 2.06
CA VAL A 163 3.20 -0.99 0.63
C VAL A 163 1.73 -1.33 0.40
N HIS A 164 1.11 -0.77 -0.63
CA HIS A 164 -0.23 -1.21 -1.02
C HIS A 164 -0.20 -2.61 -1.63
N THR A 165 -1.26 -3.40 -1.50
CA THR A 165 -1.27 -4.80 -1.99
C THR A 165 -1.21 -4.94 -3.52
N CYS A 166 -1.26 -3.83 -4.26
CA CYS A 166 -0.88 -3.72 -5.68
C CYS A 166 0.63 -3.84 -5.94
N GLY A 167 1.48 -3.61 -4.92
CA GLY A 167 2.92 -3.39 -5.03
C GLY A 167 3.32 -1.92 -5.25
N CYS A 168 2.36 -1.00 -5.20
CA CYS A 168 2.53 0.43 -5.42
C CYS A 168 2.62 1.21 -4.09
N PHE A 169 3.07 2.47 -4.14
CA PHE A 169 3.17 3.38 -2.98
C PHE A 169 3.93 2.81 -1.77
N PHE A 170 5.01 2.06 -2.01
CA PHE A 170 5.80 1.50 -0.92
C PHE A 170 6.75 2.55 -0.32
N ALA A 171 7.08 2.39 0.96
CA ALA A 171 8.10 3.16 1.66
C ALA A 171 8.88 2.26 2.62
N ILE A 172 10.15 2.58 2.88
CA ILE A 172 10.97 1.94 3.89
C ILE A 172 11.49 3.04 4.83
N VAL A 173 11.19 2.91 6.12
CA VAL A 173 11.66 3.83 7.16
C VAL A 173 12.55 3.05 8.14
N PRO A 174 13.84 3.41 8.27
CA PRO A 174 14.71 2.79 9.25
C PRO A 174 14.41 3.30 10.66
N THR A 175 14.86 2.53 11.64
CA THR A 175 14.83 2.97 13.05
C THR A 175 16.22 3.30 13.56
N SER A 176 16.29 3.92 14.74
CA SER A 176 17.54 4.13 15.48
C SER A 176 18.30 2.83 15.81
N TYR A 177 17.68 1.66 15.68
CA TYR A 177 18.34 0.37 15.89
C TYR A 177 19.06 -0.18 14.65
N LEU A 178 18.76 0.32 13.45
CA LEU A 178 19.43 -0.09 12.22
C LEU A 178 20.77 0.68 12.08
N PRO A 179 21.91 -0.01 11.97
CA PRO A 179 23.20 0.66 11.83
C PRO A 179 23.28 1.43 10.50
N ALA A 180 23.86 2.63 10.52
CA ALA A 180 23.91 3.52 9.37
C ALA A 180 24.59 2.92 8.12
N ILE A 181 25.47 1.93 8.30
CA ILE A 181 26.11 1.21 7.17
C ILE A 181 25.10 0.42 6.32
N ALA A 182 23.92 0.11 6.86
CA ALA A 182 22.85 -0.59 6.16
C ALA A 182 21.93 0.34 5.35
N TYR A 183 22.09 1.66 5.47
CA TYR A 183 21.26 2.63 4.74
C TYR A 183 21.70 2.71 3.27
N PRO A 184 20.78 3.04 2.35
CA PRO A 184 21.15 3.43 0.99
C PRO A 184 22.14 4.61 0.98
N GLY A 185 22.94 4.72 -0.08
CA GLY A 185 23.83 5.86 -0.25
C GLY A 185 23.05 7.19 -0.21
N ASP A 186 23.61 8.18 0.48
CA ASP A 186 23.03 9.53 0.65
C ASP A 186 21.63 9.56 1.29
N TRP A 187 21.30 8.59 2.14
CA TRP A 187 20.01 8.55 2.84
C TRP A 187 19.77 9.81 3.70
N ASP A 188 18.66 10.51 3.45
CA ASP A 188 18.24 11.67 4.22
C ASP A 188 17.55 11.23 5.52
N LEU A 189 18.18 11.52 6.65
CA LEU A 189 17.65 11.19 7.98
C LEU A 189 16.50 12.09 8.42
N THR A 190 16.28 13.21 7.74
CA THR A 190 15.21 14.15 8.10
C THR A 190 13.88 13.72 7.52
N SER A 191 13.84 13.41 6.22
CA SER A 191 12.61 13.10 5.53
C SER A 191 12.85 12.33 4.24
N GLN A 192 11.81 11.68 3.74
CA GLN A 192 11.76 11.09 2.41
C GLN A 192 10.50 11.53 1.69
N SER A 193 10.62 11.85 0.39
CA SER A 193 9.45 12.14 -0.45
C SER A 193 8.99 10.86 -1.13
N ASN A 194 7.77 10.43 -0.82
CA ASN A 194 7.19 9.21 -1.36
C ASN A 194 5.86 9.52 -2.06
N TYR A 195 5.86 9.52 -3.40
CA TYR A 195 4.66 9.75 -4.23
C TYR A 195 3.79 10.95 -3.81
N GLY A 196 4.43 12.07 -3.45
CA GLY A 196 3.75 13.30 -3.02
C GLY A 196 3.42 13.36 -1.53
N MET A 197 3.82 12.36 -0.74
CA MET A 197 3.82 12.38 0.72
C MET A 197 5.24 12.66 1.23
N THR A 198 5.34 13.17 2.45
CA THR A 198 6.60 13.40 3.15
C THR A 198 6.60 12.51 4.39
N LEU A 199 7.42 11.47 4.39
CA LEU A 199 7.57 10.53 5.51
C LEU A 199 8.87 10.83 6.26
N PRO A 200 9.03 10.39 7.52
CA PRO A 200 10.31 10.54 8.23
C PRO A 200 11.44 9.79 7.53
N GLY A 201 12.66 10.34 7.64
CA GLY A 201 13.89 9.68 7.21
C GLY A 201 14.35 8.60 8.20
N ILE A 202 13.95 8.69 9.47
CA ILE A 202 14.26 7.72 10.52
C ILE A 202 13.20 7.79 11.64
N LEU A 203 12.90 6.66 12.28
CA LEU A 203 12.14 6.60 13.53
C LEU A 203 13.09 6.40 14.72
N ASN A 204 13.11 7.36 15.63
CA ASN A 204 13.97 7.31 16.81
C ASN A 204 13.25 6.57 17.96
N PHE A 205 13.47 5.26 18.04
CA PHE A 205 13.05 4.47 19.19
C PHE A 205 13.93 4.77 20.42
N PRO A 206 13.43 4.53 21.65
CA PRO A 206 14.22 4.59 22.87
C PRO A 206 15.36 3.56 22.83
N ASP A 207 16.39 3.68 23.68
CA ASP A 207 17.50 2.72 23.67
C ASP A 207 17.05 1.28 23.93
N GLU A 208 16.03 1.10 24.76
CA GLU A 208 15.37 -0.18 25.02
C GLU A 208 13.93 -0.18 24.52
N PHE A 209 13.56 -1.22 23.76
CA PHE A 209 12.19 -1.38 23.26
C PHE A 209 11.28 -1.96 24.35
N ASP A 210 10.46 -1.12 24.95
CA ASP A 210 9.51 -1.48 26.01
C ASP A 210 8.11 -1.85 25.51
N GLY A 211 7.83 -1.68 24.22
CA GLY A 211 6.51 -1.93 23.62
C GLY A 211 5.44 -0.87 23.92
N GLN A 212 5.77 0.17 24.69
CA GLN A 212 4.85 1.28 24.96
C GLN A 212 4.72 2.19 23.76
N GLN A 213 5.84 2.48 23.09
CA GLN A 213 5.84 3.20 21.82
C GLN A 213 5.55 2.25 20.67
N ARG A 214 4.52 2.57 19.91
CA ARG A 214 4.07 1.83 18.73
C ARG A 214 4.21 2.68 17.49
N VAL A 215 4.42 2.00 16.36
CA VAL A 215 4.43 2.63 15.04
C VAL A 215 3.00 3.04 14.70
N ALA A 216 2.75 4.34 14.62
CA ALA A 216 1.51 4.93 14.16
C ALA A 216 1.60 5.23 12.66
N ILE A 217 0.68 4.71 11.86
CA ILE A 217 0.62 4.84 10.40
C ILE A 217 -0.60 5.67 10.04
N TYR A 218 -0.37 6.87 9.51
CA TYR A 218 -1.42 7.81 9.13
C TYR A 218 -1.83 7.57 7.67
N LEU A 219 -3.12 7.36 7.44
CA LEU A 219 -3.67 7.00 6.15
C LEU A 219 -4.53 8.11 5.57
N LYS A 220 -4.25 8.45 4.30
CA LYS A 220 -5.06 9.40 3.54
C LYS A 220 -6.43 8.82 3.28
N GLU A 221 -7.47 9.63 3.45
CA GLU A 221 -8.82 9.31 3.00
C GLU A 221 -8.84 8.94 1.50
N GLU A 222 -9.80 8.11 1.12
CA GLU A 222 -10.10 7.62 -0.23
C GLU A 222 -9.02 6.72 -0.85
N THR A 223 -7.76 7.12 -0.78
CA THR A 223 -6.63 6.45 -1.44
C THR A 223 -5.84 5.55 -0.50
N HIS A 224 -6.01 5.69 0.82
CA HIS A 224 -5.35 4.90 1.86
C HIS A 224 -3.81 4.94 1.77
N ARG A 225 -3.26 6.00 1.16
CA ARG A 225 -1.82 6.20 1.09
C ARG A 225 -1.29 6.53 2.47
N VAL A 226 -0.12 6.00 2.80
CA VAL A 226 0.58 6.38 4.02
C VAL A 226 1.07 7.81 3.87
N MET A 227 0.54 8.71 4.69
CA MET A 227 0.88 10.14 4.69
C MET A 227 1.99 10.45 5.68
N ASP A 228 2.05 9.71 6.78
CA ASP A 228 3.04 9.88 7.83
C ASP A 228 3.22 8.58 8.62
N ILE A 229 4.37 8.45 9.27
CA ILE A 229 4.69 7.36 10.19
C ILE A 229 5.32 7.98 11.44
N GLN A 230 4.80 7.67 12.61
CA GLN A 230 5.31 8.22 13.87
C GLN A 230 5.48 7.12 14.92
N LEU A 231 6.18 7.44 16.00
CA LEU A 231 6.17 6.65 17.23
C LEU A 231 5.28 7.35 18.24
N GLN A 232 4.25 6.64 18.71
CA GLN A 232 3.31 7.15 19.69
C GLN A 232 2.92 6.04 20.68
N THR A 233 2.60 6.45 21.89
CA THR A 233 2.00 5.57 22.89
C THR A 233 0.50 5.42 22.65
N GLN A 234 -0.10 4.33 23.12
CA GLN A 234 -1.55 4.18 23.08
C GLN A 234 -2.28 5.32 23.84
N ALA A 235 -1.69 5.84 24.91
CA ALA A 235 -2.27 6.94 25.69
C ALA A 235 -2.31 8.24 24.89
N GLU A 236 -1.24 8.57 24.16
CA GLU A 236 -1.21 9.73 23.25
C GLU A 236 -2.25 9.60 22.15
N ILE A 237 -2.38 8.41 21.57
CA ILE A 237 -3.36 8.09 20.53
C ILE A 237 -4.80 8.23 21.06
N ALA A 238 -5.10 7.64 22.22
CA ALA A 238 -6.42 7.67 22.83
C ALA A 238 -6.85 9.08 23.29
N SER A 239 -5.90 10.00 23.48
CA SER A 239 -6.23 11.41 23.78
C SER A 239 -6.57 12.24 22.54
N GLN A 240 -6.27 11.73 21.34
CA GLN A 240 -6.42 12.44 20.07
C GLN A 240 -7.48 11.84 19.15
N PHE A 241 -7.73 10.54 19.21
CA PHE A 241 -8.54 9.80 18.24
C PHE A 241 -9.58 8.90 18.91
N ASP A 242 -10.67 8.64 18.19
CA ASP A 242 -11.56 7.54 18.51
C ASP A 242 -10.81 6.22 18.32
N ILE A 243 -10.95 5.32 19.29
CA ILE A 243 -10.27 4.02 19.29
C ILE A 243 -11.23 2.93 18.83
N GLU A 244 -10.82 2.20 17.80
CA GLU A 244 -11.47 0.96 17.39
C GLU A 244 -10.50 -0.22 17.58
N THR A 245 -11.01 -1.33 18.11
CA THR A 245 -10.20 -2.55 18.25
C THR A 245 -9.87 -3.12 16.88
N LEU A 246 -8.57 -3.29 16.62
CA LEU A 246 -8.08 -4.04 15.47
C LEU A 246 -7.91 -5.51 15.86
N ASN A 247 -8.74 -6.37 15.30
CA ASN A 247 -8.60 -7.81 15.51
C ASN A 247 -7.44 -8.35 14.68
N ILE A 248 -6.76 -9.38 15.19
CA ILE A 248 -5.70 -10.07 14.45
C ILE A 248 -6.20 -11.47 14.05
N SER A 249 -5.94 -11.86 12.81
CA SER A 249 -6.19 -13.21 12.29
C SER A 249 -4.99 -13.69 11.46
N PRO A 250 -4.65 -14.99 11.43
CA PRO A 250 -3.61 -15.50 10.55
C PRO A 250 -3.94 -15.24 9.07
N ILE A 251 -2.93 -14.94 8.26
CA ILE A 251 -3.13 -14.73 6.81
C ILE A 251 -3.75 -15.94 6.11
N ALA A 252 -3.55 -17.15 6.65
CA ALA A 252 -4.15 -18.39 6.16
C ALA A 252 -5.69 -18.38 6.19
N ASP A 253 -6.32 -17.54 7.02
CA ASP A 253 -7.79 -17.42 7.07
C ASP A 253 -8.35 -16.77 5.80
N LEU A 254 -7.55 -15.97 5.07
CA LEU A 254 -7.91 -15.45 3.75
C LEU A 254 -8.06 -16.56 2.70
N MET A 255 -7.58 -17.78 2.97
CA MET A 255 -7.77 -18.93 2.07
C MET A 255 -9.07 -19.69 2.34
N LYS A 256 -9.81 -19.34 3.40
CA LYS A 256 -10.97 -20.12 3.91
C LYS A 256 -12.13 -19.21 4.34
N LEU A 257 -12.49 -18.23 3.51
CA LEU A 257 -13.63 -17.35 3.82
C LEU A 257 -14.94 -18.15 3.79
N PRO A 258 -15.79 -18.07 4.83
CA PRO A 258 -17.02 -18.84 4.89
C PRO A 258 -18.07 -18.35 3.88
N LEU A 259 -18.85 -19.28 3.34
CA LEU A 259 -20.00 -19.03 2.47
C LEU A 259 -21.30 -19.46 3.16
N SER A 260 -22.44 -18.90 2.73
CA SER A 260 -23.77 -19.16 3.33
C SER A 260 -24.25 -20.61 3.20
N ASN A 261 -23.69 -21.38 2.25
CA ASN A 261 -23.97 -22.80 2.05
C ASN A 261 -23.11 -23.73 2.94
N GLY A 262 -22.29 -23.17 3.84
CA GLY A 262 -21.42 -23.92 4.74
C GLY A 262 -20.07 -24.33 4.14
N THR A 263 -19.77 -23.98 2.88
CA THR A 263 -18.44 -24.18 2.28
C THR A 263 -17.53 -22.98 2.55
N THR A 264 -16.28 -23.05 2.09
CA THR A 264 -15.34 -21.92 2.15
C THR A 264 -14.78 -21.62 0.77
N THR A 265 -14.29 -20.40 0.58
CA THR A 265 -13.63 -19.97 -0.64
C THR A 265 -12.43 -19.07 -0.33
N PRO A 266 -11.36 -19.09 -1.14
CA PRO A 266 -10.26 -18.17 -0.97
C PRO A 266 -10.63 -16.75 -1.39
N PHE A 267 -10.04 -15.77 -0.70
CA PHE A 267 -10.02 -14.35 -1.05
C PHE A 267 -9.32 -14.10 -2.40
N PHE A 268 -8.37 -14.98 -2.74
CA PHE A 268 -7.56 -14.92 -3.95
C PHE A 268 -8.07 -15.88 -5.02
N GLU A 269 -7.80 -15.54 -6.27
CA GLU A 269 -7.91 -16.45 -7.40
C GLU A 269 -6.86 -17.55 -7.28
N ILE A 270 -7.28 -18.82 -7.24
CA ILE A 270 -6.37 -19.97 -7.06
C ILE A 270 -6.03 -20.71 -8.37
N VAL A 271 -6.70 -20.35 -9.46
CA VAL A 271 -6.53 -20.99 -10.77
C VAL A 271 -6.57 -19.97 -11.91
N GLY A 272 -6.13 -20.41 -13.08
CA GLY A 272 -6.22 -19.63 -14.31
C GLY A 272 -5.22 -18.49 -14.37
N SER A 273 -5.43 -17.61 -15.34
CA SER A 273 -4.46 -16.56 -15.63
C SER A 273 -4.31 -15.58 -14.46
N ARG A 274 -5.36 -15.35 -13.66
CA ARG A 274 -5.40 -14.44 -12.50
C ARG A 274 -4.92 -15.09 -11.19
N LYS A 275 -4.33 -16.29 -11.21
CA LYS A 275 -3.83 -16.93 -10.00
C LYS A 275 -2.99 -15.96 -9.14
N GLY A 276 -3.34 -15.85 -7.86
CA GLY A 276 -2.66 -14.98 -6.89
C GLY A 276 -3.23 -13.56 -6.77
N TYR A 277 -4.13 -13.15 -7.66
CA TYR A 277 -4.79 -11.85 -7.55
C TYR A 277 -6.01 -11.94 -6.63
N VAL A 278 -6.32 -10.84 -5.94
CA VAL A 278 -7.55 -10.73 -5.14
C VAL A 278 -8.76 -10.80 -6.07
N LYS A 279 -9.78 -11.56 -5.69
CA LYS A 279 -11.02 -11.64 -6.46
C LYS A 279 -11.69 -10.27 -6.49
N GLY A 280 -12.06 -9.79 -7.67
CA GLY A 280 -12.74 -8.50 -7.85
C GLY A 280 -11.87 -7.24 -7.70
N SER A 281 -10.54 -7.35 -7.54
CA SER A 281 -9.62 -6.20 -7.39
C SER A 281 -9.24 -5.48 -8.70
N HIS A 282 -10.13 -5.48 -9.69
CA HIS A 282 -9.83 -4.91 -11.00
C HIS A 282 -9.55 -3.41 -10.94
N LYS A 283 -8.53 -2.96 -11.69
CA LYS A 283 -8.12 -1.56 -11.82
C LYS A 283 -8.23 -1.07 -13.26
N PRO A 284 -9.44 -0.68 -13.73
CA PRO A 284 -9.65 -0.38 -15.15
C PRO A 284 -8.82 0.81 -15.63
N PHE A 285 -8.63 1.84 -14.80
CA PHE A 285 -7.89 3.04 -15.19
C PHE A 285 -6.37 2.84 -15.18
N GLU A 286 -5.81 2.16 -14.17
CA GLU A 286 -4.39 1.76 -14.21
C GLU A 286 -4.10 0.84 -15.38
N ARG A 287 -4.97 -0.14 -15.65
CA ARG A 287 -4.86 -0.98 -16.83
C ARG A 287 -4.88 -0.16 -18.11
N LEU A 288 -5.76 0.81 -18.26
CA LEU A 288 -5.81 1.65 -19.48
C LEU A 288 -4.55 2.51 -19.65
N MET A 289 -4.06 3.13 -18.56
CA MET A 289 -3.06 4.20 -18.63
C MET A 289 -1.62 3.74 -18.38
N ILE A 290 -1.43 2.65 -17.63
CA ILE A 290 -0.12 2.18 -17.16
C ILE A 290 0.32 0.89 -17.87
N SER A 291 -0.61 -0.02 -18.18
CA SER A 291 -0.26 -1.38 -18.64
C SER A 291 0.64 -1.43 -19.88
N TRP A 292 0.46 -0.49 -20.81
CA TRP A 292 1.12 -0.49 -22.11
C TRP A 292 2.62 -0.19 -22.02
N TRP A 293 3.06 0.64 -21.07
CA TRP A 293 4.48 0.92 -20.84
C TRP A 293 5.07 0.09 -19.70
N ALA A 294 4.25 -0.31 -18.73
CA ALA A 294 4.66 -1.25 -17.68
C ALA A 294 4.72 -2.71 -18.17
N LEU A 295 4.21 -3.01 -19.37
CA LEU A 295 4.10 -4.36 -19.94
C LEU A 295 3.46 -5.36 -18.95
N ASP A 296 2.38 -4.93 -18.31
CA ASP A 296 1.57 -5.73 -17.38
C ASP A 296 0.10 -5.31 -17.45
N TRP A 297 -0.74 -6.23 -17.93
CA TRP A 297 -2.18 -6.02 -18.05
C TRP A 297 -2.92 -5.93 -16.71
N ARG A 298 -2.29 -6.38 -15.63
CA ARG A 298 -2.86 -6.38 -14.27
C ARG A 298 -2.09 -5.48 -13.31
N VAL A 299 -1.39 -4.49 -13.87
CA VAL A 299 -0.77 -3.44 -13.07
C VAL A 299 -1.83 -2.77 -12.18
N GLY A 300 -1.46 -2.52 -10.92
CA GLY A 300 -2.34 -1.92 -9.93
C GLY A 300 -3.29 -2.90 -9.21
N GLU A 301 -3.51 -4.10 -9.74
CA GLU A 301 -4.43 -5.04 -9.09
C GLU A 301 -3.82 -5.66 -7.82
N ASP A 302 -4.60 -5.70 -6.75
CA ASP A 302 -4.21 -6.29 -5.47
C ASP A 302 -3.93 -7.79 -5.61
N LYS A 303 -2.85 -8.25 -4.97
CA LYS A 303 -2.36 -9.63 -5.06
C LYS A 303 -1.98 -10.23 -3.71
N ALA A 304 -1.82 -11.54 -3.67
CA ALA A 304 -1.29 -12.28 -2.54
C ALA A 304 0.18 -11.90 -2.32
N TYR A 305 0.58 -11.79 -1.05
CA TYR A 305 1.99 -11.68 -0.67
C TYR A 305 2.47 -13.09 -0.32
N GLY A 306 3.38 -13.64 -1.11
CA GLY A 306 3.76 -15.05 -1.01
C GLY A 306 4.71 -15.47 -2.14
N ASP A 307 5.24 -16.69 -2.06
CA ASP A 307 6.11 -17.25 -3.10
C ASP A 307 5.38 -17.26 -4.44
N LYS A 308 5.98 -16.67 -5.48
CA LYS A 308 5.40 -16.61 -6.82
C LYS A 308 5.10 -17.99 -7.42
N ASN A 309 5.80 -19.04 -7.03
CA ASN A 309 5.52 -20.41 -7.46
C ASN A 309 4.23 -20.95 -6.85
N GLU A 310 3.92 -20.52 -5.62
CA GLU A 310 2.71 -20.90 -4.90
C GLU A 310 1.54 -20.00 -5.30
N THR A 311 1.72 -18.69 -5.22
CA THR A 311 0.69 -17.67 -5.49
C THR A 311 0.43 -17.49 -6.98
N GLY A 312 1.40 -17.75 -7.86
CA GLY A 312 1.29 -17.48 -9.30
C GLY A 312 1.48 -16.01 -9.69
N ALA A 313 1.75 -15.12 -8.73
CA ALA A 313 1.96 -13.68 -8.98
C ALA A 313 3.26 -13.20 -8.32
N VAL A 314 3.91 -12.23 -8.93
CA VAL A 314 5.11 -11.56 -8.37
C VAL A 314 4.66 -10.31 -7.62
N PHE A 315 5.08 -10.15 -6.37
CA PHE A 315 4.77 -8.96 -5.57
C PHE A 315 5.82 -7.87 -5.86
N TYR A 316 5.83 -7.37 -7.09
CA TYR A 316 6.83 -6.41 -7.54
C TYR A 316 6.52 -4.98 -7.08
N THR A 317 7.57 -4.22 -6.81
CA THR A 317 7.49 -2.79 -6.40
C THR A 317 8.04 -1.81 -7.44
N SER A 318 8.61 -2.31 -8.54
CA SER A 318 9.06 -1.49 -9.66
C SER A 318 8.16 -1.66 -10.89
N LEU A 319 7.72 -0.54 -11.48
CA LEU A 319 6.98 -0.54 -12.75
C LEU A 319 7.89 -0.77 -13.98
N LYS A 320 9.21 -0.75 -13.81
CA LYS A 320 10.16 -1.04 -14.88
C LYS A 320 10.08 -2.54 -15.22
N PRO A 321 9.69 -2.95 -16.44
CA PRO A 321 9.46 -4.35 -16.76
C PRO A 321 10.67 -5.26 -16.48
N TRP A 322 11.88 -4.77 -16.75
CA TRP A 322 13.13 -5.50 -16.52
C TRP A 322 13.51 -5.65 -15.04
N ASN A 323 12.91 -4.85 -14.14
CA ASN A 323 13.16 -4.95 -12.70
C ASN A 323 12.10 -5.76 -11.95
N ARG A 324 11.05 -6.25 -12.64
CA ARG A 324 9.88 -6.85 -11.98
C ARG A 324 10.24 -7.96 -10.99
N GLN A 325 11.09 -8.90 -11.42
CA GLN A 325 11.55 -10.01 -10.59
C GLN A 325 12.51 -9.56 -9.50
N ALA A 326 13.41 -8.61 -9.78
CA ALA A 326 14.38 -8.12 -8.81
C ALA A 326 13.73 -7.24 -7.73
N SER A 327 12.59 -6.63 -8.03
CA SER A 327 11.79 -5.83 -7.10
C SER A 327 10.68 -6.62 -6.38
N ASP A 328 10.69 -7.95 -6.52
CA ASP A 328 9.74 -8.83 -5.84
C ASP A 328 9.98 -8.79 -4.34
N MET A 329 8.97 -8.36 -3.58
CA MET A 329 9.10 -8.15 -2.15
C MET A 329 9.14 -9.45 -1.35
N TRP A 330 8.67 -10.57 -1.91
CA TRP A 330 8.62 -11.86 -1.19
C TRP A 330 10.00 -12.35 -0.72
N PRO A 331 11.04 -12.46 -1.57
CA PRO A 331 12.41 -12.66 -1.11
C PRO A 331 12.94 -11.37 -0.49
N PHE A 332 12.53 -11.09 0.76
CA PHE A 332 12.66 -9.77 1.35
C PHE A 332 14.11 -9.23 1.42
N GLY A 333 15.10 -10.09 1.66
CA GLY A 333 16.52 -9.69 1.62
C GLY A 333 16.97 -9.20 0.23
N ASP A 334 16.56 -9.90 -0.83
CA ASP A 334 16.86 -9.51 -2.21
C ASP A 334 16.12 -8.21 -2.59
N PHE A 335 14.87 -8.06 -2.14
CA PHE A 335 14.10 -6.83 -2.28
C PHE A 335 14.79 -5.63 -1.64
N LEU A 336 15.29 -5.78 -0.40
CA LEU A 336 16.04 -4.74 0.30
C LEU A 336 17.31 -4.36 -0.47
N ALA A 337 18.08 -5.35 -0.92
CA ALA A 337 19.29 -5.13 -1.71
C ALA A 337 19.00 -4.42 -3.03
N PHE A 338 17.91 -4.76 -3.72
CA PHE A 338 17.46 -4.07 -4.94
C PHE A 338 17.19 -2.58 -4.71
N TRP A 339 16.67 -2.21 -3.54
CA TRP A 339 16.44 -0.82 -3.14
C TRP A 339 17.63 -0.16 -2.42
N GLY A 340 18.79 -0.83 -2.39
CA GLY A 340 20.03 -0.29 -1.84
C GLY A 340 20.20 -0.43 -0.33
N TRP A 341 19.32 -1.17 0.34
CA TRP A 341 19.43 -1.46 1.78
C TRP A 341 20.40 -2.61 2.03
N GLY A 342 21.34 -2.41 2.96
CA GLY A 342 22.41 -3.35 3.30
C GLY A 342 22.17 -4.09 4.61
N LEU A 343 21.01 -4.75 4.74
CA LEU A 343 20.74 -5.63 5.89
C LEU A 343 21.52 -6.93 5.83
#